data_AF-A0A0K3BGS9-F1
#
_entry.id   AF-A0A0K3BGS9-F1
#
_cell.length_a   1.000
_cell.length_b   1.000
_cell.length_c   1.000
_cell.angle_alpha   90.00
_cell.angle_beta   90.00
_cell.angle_gamma   90.00
#
_symmetry.space_group_name_H-M   'P 1'
#
loop_
_entity.id
_entity.type
_entity.pdbx_description
1 polymer ?
#
loop_
_entity_poly.entity_id
_entity_poly.type
_entity_poly.pdbx_seq_one_letter_code
_entity_poly.pdbx_strand_id
1 'polypeptide(L)' 'MSEFETVLRRQVADGLTTLDKARQAGLDYEAHLHGARIRDLLDVAARHGIDTGGWVNPAVLESATLAT' A
#
# COMPACT_ATOMS: atom_id res chain seq x y z
N MET A 1 5.25 -18.34 -6.23
CA MET A 1 5.64 -16.94 -5.97
C MET A 1 7.10 -16.79 -6.37
N SER A 2 7.42 -15.80 -7.19
CA SER A 2 8.84 -15.48 -7.46
C SER A 2 9.46 -14.76 -6.27
N GLU A 3 10.80 -14.68 -6.21
CA GLU A 3 11.50 -13.85 -5.21
C GLU A 3 11.05 -12.39 -5.30
N PHE A 4 10.92 -11.86 -6.52
CA PHE A 4 10.41 -10.53 -6.79
C PHE A 4 9.00 -10.31 -6.20
N GLU A 5 8.07 -11.21 -6.49
CA GLU A 5 6.69 -11.14 -5.97
C GLU A 5 6.67 -11.23 -4.43
N THR A 6 7.53 -12.05 -3.84
CA THR A 6 7.66 -12.19 -2.38
C THR A 6 8.13 -10.88 -1.74
N VAL A 7 9.15 -10.25 -2.31
CA VAL A 7 9.68 -8.96 -1.85
C VAL A 7 8.62 -7.86 -2.02
N LEU A 8 7.93 -7.84 -3.16
CA LEU A 8 6.91 -6.85 -3.45
C LEU A 8 5.74 -6.96 -2.46
N ARG A 9 5.26 -8.18 -2.20
CA ARG A 9 4.21 -8.45 -1.23
C ARG A 9 4.60 -8.01 0.18
N ARG A 10 5.87 -8.24 0.57
CA ARG A 10 6.39 -7.77 1.87
C ARG A 10 6.38 -6.25 1.96
N GLN A 11 6.87 -5.55 0.93
CA GLN A 11 6.88 -4.08 0.93
C GLN A 11 5.46 -3.49 1.00
N VAL A 12 4.49 -4.11 0.34
CA VAL A 12 3.07 -3.72 0.44
C VAL A 12 2.56 -3.92 1.87
N ALA A 13 2.83 -5.08 2.50
CA ALA A 13 2.41 -5.36 3.86
C ALA A 13 3.05 -4.41 4.90
N ASP A 14 4.34 -4.10 4.72
CA ASP A 14 5.06 -3.15 5.57
C ASP A 14 4.47 -1.74 5.42
N GLY A 15 4.18 -1.32 4.18
CA GLY A 15 3.52 -0.04 3.89
C GLY A 15 2.12 0.08 4.51
N LEU A 16 1.33 -1.00 4.48
CA LEU A 16 0.01 -1.04 5.13
C LEU A 16 0.14 -0.91 6.65
N THR A 17 1.16 -1.53 7.25
CA THR A 17 1.41 -1.43 8.69
C THR A 17 1.80 -0.02 9.09
N THR A 18 2.63 0.67 8.30
CA THR A 18 2.99 2.07 8.59
C THR A 18 1.85 3.03 8.33
N LEU A 19 1.03 2.78 7.29
CA LEU A 19 -0.19 3.54 7.02
C LEU A 19 -1.17 3.46 8.20
N ASP A 20 -1.43 2.26 8.71
CA ASP A 20 -2.32 2.08 9.86
C ASP A 20 -1.82 2.82 11.10
N LYS A 21 -0.51 2.76 11.39
CA LYS A 21 0.10 3.53 12.48
C LYS A 21 -0.03 5.05 12.28
N ALA A 22 0.21 5.56 11.07
CA ALA A 22 0.07 6.98 10.78
C ALA A 22 -1.40 7.45 10.99
N ARG A 23 -2.37 6.64 10.56
CA ARG A 23 -3.80 6.91 10.76
C ARG A 23 -4.18 6.92 12.24
N GLN A 24 -3.73 5.92 13.01
CA GLN A 24 -3.99 5.86 14.45
C GLN A 24 -3.38 7.04 15.21
N ALA A 25 -2.29 7.61 14.68
CA ALA A 25 -1.63 8.78 15.24
C ALA A 25 -2.19 10.12 14.73
N GLY A 26 -3.16 10.14 13.81
CA GLY A 26 -3.68 11.37 13.19
C GLY A 26 -2.67 12.10 12.31
N LEU A 27 -1.70 11.37 11.75
CA LEU A 27 -0.64 11.88 10.89
C LEU A 27 -1.09 11.83 9.43
N ASP A 28 -1.94 12.79 9.03
CA ASP A 28 -2.63 12.77 7.74
C ASP A 28 -1.68 12.83 6.54
N TYR A 29 -0.60 13.60 6.65
CA TYR A 29 0.41 13.70 5.59
C TYR A 29 1.17 12.38 5.41
N GLU A 30 1.61 11.76 6.50
CA GLU A 30 2.30 10.48 6.50
C GLU A 30 1.38 9.36 6.00
N ALA A 31 0.10 9.39 6.40
CA ALA A 31 -0.90 8.46 5.88
C ALA A 31 -1.07 8.63 4.36
N HIS A 32 -1.11 9.85 3.86
CA HIS A 32 -1.16 10.12 2.42
C HIS A 32 0.08 9.57 1.69
N LEU A 33 1.28 9.83 2.22
CA LEU A 33 2.54 9.34 1.65
C LEU A 33 2.60 7.81 1.59
N HIS A 34 2.22 7.13 2.69
CA HIS A 34 2.21 5.67 2.72
C HIS A 34 1.16 5.09 1.76
N GLY A 35 -0.02 5.71 1.65
CA GLY A 35 -1.04 5.33 0.67
C GLY A 35 -0.55 5.47 -0.78
N ALA A 36 0.13 6.56 -1.11
CA ALA A 36 0.73 6.77 -2.42
C ALA A 36 1.81 5.71 -2.73
N ARG A 37 2.69 5.42 -1.77
CA ARG A 37 3.73 4.41 -1.93
C ARG A 37 3.17 3.01 -2.19
N ILE A 38 2.08 2.63 -1.50
CA ILE A 38 1.43 1.33 -1.73
C ILE A 38 0.89 1.26 -3.16
N ARG A 39 0.26 2.33 -3.68
CA ARG A 39 -0.21 2.37 -5.07
C ARG A 39 0.92 2.16 -6.08
N ASP A 40 2.07 2.83 -5.88
CA ASP A 40 3.22 2.65 -6.75
C ASP A 40 3.69 1.18 -6.80
N LEU A 41 3.68 0.49 -5.65
CA LEU A 41 4.05 -0.92 -5.58
C LEU A 41 3.03 -1.83 -6.28
N LEU A 42 1.73 -1.52 -6.17
CA LEU A 42 0.68 -2.24 -6.89
C LEU A 42 0.77 -2.02 -8.41
N ASP A 43 1.11 -0.80 -8.84
CA ASP A 43 1.36 -0.49 -10.26
C ASP A 43 2.57 -1.26 -10.80
N VAL A 44 3.64 -1.38 -9.98
CA VAL A 44 4.78 -2.25 -10.32
C VAL A 44 4.31 -3.70 -10.44
N ALA A 45 3.51 -4.22 -9.51
CA ALA A 45 2.98 -5.58 -9.59
C ALA A 45 2.20 -5.81 -10.90
N ALA A 46 1.31 -4.88 -11.26
CA ALA A 46 0.49 -4.93 -12.46
C ALA A 46 1.33 -4.95 -13.74
N ARG A 47 2.40 -4.13 -13.82
CA ARG A 47 3.34 -4.13 -14.97
C ARG A 47 4.06 -5.46 -15.15
N HIS A 48 4.22 -6.23 -14.08
CA HIS A 48 4.83 -7.55 -14.09
C HIS A 48 3.80 -8.70 -14.18
N GLY A 49 2.51 -8.39 -14.39
CA GLY A 49 1.45 -9.40 -14.51
C GLY A 49 1.14 -10.15 -13.21
N ILE A 50 1.48 -9.55 -12.06
CA ILE A 50 1.22 -10.14 -10.75
C ILE A 50 -0.19 -9.77 -10.30
N ASP A 51 -0.99 -10.79 -9.98
CA ASP A 51 -2.29 -10.58 -9.35
C ASP A 51 -2.11 -10.15 -7.89
N THR A 52 -2.55 -8.93 -7.59
CA THR A 52 -2.51 -8.34 -6.24
C THR A 52 -3.85 -8.47 -5.51
N GLY A 53 -4.80 -9.22 -6.07
CA GLY A 53 -6.06 -9.56 -5.43
C GLY A 53 -5.85 -10.06 -4.00
N GLY A 54 -6.46 -9.36 -3.04
CA GLY A 54 -6.37 -9.70 -1.62
C GLY A 54 -5.08 -9.28 -0.92
N TRP A 55 -4.15 -8.58 -1.58
CA TRP A 55 -2.98 -7.99 -0.90
C TRP A 55 -3.37 -6.73 -0.12
N VAL A 56 -4.37 -6.01 -0.61
CA VAL A 56 -4.83 -4.75 -0.03
C VAL A 56 -6.35 -4.71 0.00
N ASN A 57 -6.92 -4.14 1.06
CA ASN A 57 -8.32 -3.76 1.10
C ASN A 57 -8.48 -2.39 0.40
N PRO A 58 -9.24 -2.28 -0.71
CA PRO A 58 -9.39 -1.02 -1.46
C PRO A 58 -9.85 0.15 -0.58
N ALA A 59 -10.72 -0.10 0.40
CA ALA A 59 -11.22 0.93 1.30
C ALA A 59 -10.11 1.59 2.14
N VAL A 60 -9.04 0.84 2.46
CA VAL A 60 -7.88 1.36 3.19
C VAL A 60 -7.09 2.35 2.35
N LEU A 61 -6.95 2.09 1.05
CA LEU A 61 -6.25 2.96 0.10
C LEU A 61 -7.07 4.22 -0.23
N GLU A 62 -8.38 4.08 -0.42
CA GLU A 62 -9.27 5.21 -0.71
C GLU A 62 -9.30 6.24 0.41
N SER A 63 -9.28 5.78 1.67
CA SER A 63 -9.25 6.69 2.81
C SER A 63 -7.89 7.36 3.03
N ALA A 64 -6.80 6.87 2.44
CA ALA A 64 -5.50 7.56 2.41
C ALA A 64 -5.43 8.69 1.35
N THR A 65 -6.41 8.76 0.45
CA THR A 65 -6.50 9.81 -0.59
C THR A 65 -7.36 11.01 -0.23
N LEU A 66 -8.23 10.87 0.77
CA LEU A 66 -9.26 11.86 1.11
C LEU A 66 -8.82 12.91 2.15
N ALA A 67 -7.52 12.97 2.48
CA ALA A 67 -6.97 14.07 3.26
C ALA A 67 -6.92 15.34 2.39
N THR A 68 -8.01 16.11 2.40
CA THR A 68 -8.12 17.47 1.85
C THR A 68 -8.61 18.42 2.92
#